data_AF-A0A127SKJ7-F1
#
_entry.id   AF-A0A127SKJ7-F1
#
_cell.length_a   1.000
_cell.length_b   1.000
_cell.length_c   1.000
_cell.angle_alpha   90.00
_cell.angle_beta   90.00
_cell.angle_gamma   90.00
#
_symmetry.space_group_name_H-M   'P 1'
#
loop_
_entity.id
_entity.type
_entity.pdbx_description
1 polymer ?
#
loop_
_entity_poly.entity_id
_entity_poly.type
_entity_poly.pdbx_seq_one_letter_code
_entity_poly.pdbx_strand_id
1 'polypeptide(L)' 'VKALSESYYGLAVVLQRRDWENPGVTQLNRLAAHPPFASWRNSEEARTDRPSQQLRGLNGEWRFAW' A
#
# COMPACT_ATOMS: atom_id res chain seq x y z
N VAL A 1 10.76 23.95 17.83
CA VAL A 1 11.95 23.72 16.97
C VAL A 1 12.39 22.26 16.93
N LYS A 2 12.47 21.52 18.06
CA LYS A 2 12.94 20.12 18.12
C LYS A 2 12.02 19.06 17.47
N ALA A 3 10.70 19.23 17.52
CA ALA A 3 9.75 18.27 16.93
C ALA A 3 9.69 18.28 15.38
N LEU A 4 10.09 19.39 14.75
CA LEU A 4 10.20 19.47 13.28
C LEU A 4 11.51 18.86 12.76
N SER A 5 12.55 18.74 13.60
CA SER A 5 13.79 18.08 13.20
C SER A 5 13.66 16.56 13.19
N GLU A 6 12.91 15.97 14.13
CA GLU A 6 12.72 14.51 14.22
C GLU A 6 12.01 13.90 13.01
N SER A 7 11.05 14.60 12.41
CA SER A 7 10.36 14.11 11.20
C SER A 7 11.24 14.12 9.95
N TYR A 8 12.19 15.05 9.85
CA TYR A 8 13.16 15.12 8.75
C TYR A 8 14.15 13.95 8.79
N TYR A 9 14.50 13.43 9.98
CA TYR A 9 15.39 12.27 10.09
C TYR A 9 14.78 11.00 9.50
N GLY A 10 13.46 10.80 9.63
CA GLY A 10 12.79 9.62 9.09
C GLY A 10 12.88 9.51 7.58
N LEU A 11 12.52 10.58 6.84
CA LEU A 11 12.59 10.58 5.38
C LEU A 11 14.04 10.52 4.88
N ALA A 12 14.94 11.29 5.49
CA ALA A 12 16.35 11.30 5.10
C ALA A 12 16.98 9.90 5.22
N VAL A 13 16.71 9.18 6.31
CA VAL A 13 17.20 7.80 6.53
C VAL A 13 16.60 6.84 5.50
N VAL A 14 15.32 6.95 5.17
CA VAL A 14 14.68 6.10 4.14
C VAL A 14 15.31 6.34 2.77
N LEU A 15 15.47 7.61 2.36
CA LEU A 15 16.04 7.95 1.04
C LEU A 15 17.52 7.60 0.90
N GLN A 16 18.30 7.69 1.99
CA GLN A 16 19.72 7.34 1.99
C GLN A 16 19.99 5.89 1.55
N ARG A 17 19.03 4.98 1.73
CA ARG A 17 19.15 3.57 1.34
C ARG A 17 19.18 3.35 -0.17
N ARG A 18 18.57 4.25 -0.94
CA ARG A 18 18.51 4.20 -2.42
C ARG A 18 18.06 2.83 -2.94
N ASP A 19 17.05 2.23 -2.30
CA ASP A 19 16.58 0.88 -2.63
C ASP A 19 16.16 0.77 -4.13
N TRP A 20 15.75 1.88 -4.77
CA TRP A 20 15.42 1.93 -6.21
C TRP A 20 16.63 1.79 -7.15
N GLU A 21 17.85 1.95 -6.67
CA GLU A 21 19.11 1.72 -7.42
C GLU A 21 19.76 0.37 -7.07
N ASN A 22 19.15 -0.42 -6.20
CA ASN A 22 19.68 -1.70 -5.76
C ASN A 22 18.86 -2.87 -6.34
N PRO A 23 19.34 -3.58 -7.38
CA PRO A 23 18.59 -4.69 -7.98
C PRO A 23 18.41 -5.89 -7.03
N GLY A 24 19.17 -5.97 -5.94
CA GLY A 24 18.96 -6.96 -4.87
C GLY A 24 17.74 -6.66 -4.00
N VAL A 25 17.25 -5.42 -4.00
CA VAL A 25 16.06 -4.99 -3.25
C VAL A 25 14.89 -4.79 -4.22
N THR A 26 14.17 -5.88 -4.48
CA THR A 26 12.98 -5.84 -5.36
C THR A 26 11.68 -5.49 -4.64
N GLN A 27 11.66 -5.60 -3.30
CA GLN A 27 10.53 -5.27 -2.43
C GLN A 27 10.99 -5.19 -0.98
N LEU A 28 10.22 -4.47 -0.14
CA LEU A 28 10.34 -4.49 1.31
C LEU A 28 8.94 -4.63 1.91
N ASN A 29 8.77 -5.56 2.85
CA ASN A 29 7.50 -5.78 3.57
C ASN A 29 6.28 -6.02 2.66
N ARG A 30 6.49 -6.46 1.40
CA ARG A 30 5.40 -6.81 0.50
C ARG A 30 4.81 -8.15 0.90
N LEU A 31 3.49 -8.23 0.96
CA LEU A 31 2.78 -9.50 1.20
C LEU A 31 3.01 -10.48 0.04
N ALA A 32 2.82 -11.77 0.31
CA ALA A 32 2.88 -12.80 -0.70
C ALA A 32 1.83 -12.57 -1.81
N ALA A 33 2.18 -12.92 -3.04
CA ALA A 33 1.22 -12.91 -4.14
C ALA A 33 0.09 -13.92 -3.90
N HIS A 34 -1.12 -13.58 -4.34
CA HIS A 34 -2.31 -14.41 -4.22
C HIS A 34 -3.27 -14.17 -5.39
N PRO A 35 -4.21 -15.10 -5.68
CA PRO A 35 -5.31 -14.86 -6.63
C PRO A 35 -6.22 -13.70 -6.18
N PRO A 36 -7.07 -13.13 -7.06
CA PRO A 36 -7.97 -12.04 -6.69
C PRO A 36 -8.85 -12.40 -5.47
N PHE A 37 -8.86 -11.53 -4.45
CA PHE A 37 -9.65 -11.69 -3.23
C PHE A 37 -10.69 -10.58 -3.10
N ALA A 38 -11.93 -10.96 -2.79
CA ALA A 38 -12.99 -10.04 -2.40
C ALA A 38 -13.42 -10.20 -0.92
N SER A 39 -12.98 -11.23 -0.20
CA SER A 39 -13.29 -11.44 1.23
C SER A 39 -14.81 -11.40 1.57
N TRP A 40 -15.65 -11.98 0.71
CA TRP A 40 -17.09 -12.12 0.98
C TRP A 40 -17.36 -12.81 2.33
N ARG A 41 -18.38 -12.36 3.04
CA ARG A 41 -18.85 -12.97 4.31
C ARG A 41 -20.15 -13.76 4.13
N ASN A 42 -20.60 -13.88 2.89
CA ASN A 42 -21.79 -14.63 2.48
C ASN A 42 -21.46 -15.43 1.21
N SER A 43 -21.80 -16.73 1.21
CA SER A 43 -21.47 -17.63 0.10
C SER A 43 -22.26 -17.34 -1.18
N GLU A 44 -23.49 -16.85 -1.07
CA GLU A 44 -24.34 -16.54 -2.22
C GLU A 44 -23.84 -15.27 -2.95
N GLU A 45 -23.36 -14.28 -2.20
CA GLU A 45 -22.69 -13.11 -2.77
C GLU A 45 -21.41 -13.51 -3.53
N ALA A 46 -20.61 -14.42 -2.96
CA ALA A 46 -19.42 -14.96 -3.63
C ALA A 46 -19.76 -15.73 -4.90
N ARG A 47 -20.82 -16.56 -4.86
CA ARG A 47 -21.27 -17.36 -6.00
C ARG A 47 -21.76 -16.51 -7.18
N THR A 48 -22.37 -15.36 -6.87
CA THR A 48 -22.98 -14.46 -7.87
C THR A 48 -22.11 -13.25 -8.21
N ASP A 49 -20.86 -13.23 -7.73
CA ASP A 49 -19.90 -12.14 -7.93
C ASP A 49 -20.45 -10.76 -7.54
N ARG A 50 -21.23 -10.72 -6.46
CA ARG A 50 -21.73 -9.44 -5.93
C ARG A 50 -20.58 -8.61 -5.36
N PRO A 51 -20.65 -7.28 -5.37
CA PRO A 51 -19.66 -6.46 -4.70
C PRO A 51 -19.55 -6.81 -3.20
N SER A 52 -18.32 -7.02 -2.73
CA SER A 52 -18.05 -7.29 -1.31
C SER A 52 -17.91 -5.99 -0.52
N GLN A 53 -18.53 -5.91 0.66
CA GLN A 53 -18.38 -4.77 1.56
C GLN A 53 -16.97 -4.66 2.18
N GLN A 54 -16.19 -5.74 2.11
CA GLN A 54 -14.83 -5.83 2.63
C GLN A 54 -13.79 -5.33 1.62
N LEU A 55 -14.17 -5.12 0.36
CA LEU A 55 -13.31 -4.60 -0.69
C LEU A 55 -13.73 -3.16 -1.04
N ARG A 56 -12.86 -2.18 -0.78
CA ARG A 56 -13.16 -0.77 -0.98
C ARG A 56 -12.29 -0.17 -2.08
N GLY A 57 -12.92 0.48 -3.06
CA GLY A 57 -12.22 1.32 -4.04
C GLY A 57 -11.77 2.64 -3.40
N LEU A 58 -10.54 3.05 -3.66
CA LEU A 58 -9.98 4.35 -3.28
C LEU A 58 -9.68 5.23 -4.51
N ASN A 59 -10.25 4.88 -5.66
CA ASN A 59 -10.18 5.70 -6.87
C ASN A 59 -10.97 7.00 -6.64
N GLY A 60 -10.46 8.11 -7.17
CA GLY A 60 -11.08 9.43 -6.99
C GLY A 60 -10.05 10.55 -7.12
N GLU A 61 -10.30 11.67 -6.46
CA GLU A 61 -9.40 12.82 -6.43
C GLU A 61 -8.25 12.61 -5.45
N TRP A 62 -7.02 12.76 -5.94
CA TRP A 62 -5.81 12.69 -5.13
C TRP A 62 -5.11 14.05 -5.14
N ARG A 63 -4.61 14.49 -3.98
CA ARG A 63 -3.72 15.65 -3.92
C ARG A 63 -2.34 15.23 -4.41
N PHE A 64 -1.88 15.87 -5.48
CA PHE A 64 -0.60 15.60 -6.12
C PHE A 64 0.26 16.85 -6.09
N ALA A 65 1.55 16.69 -5.76
CA ALA A 65 2.58 17.71 -5.84
C ALA A 65 3.80 17.08 -6.55
N TRP A 66 4.35 17.80 -7.51
CA TRP A 66 5.52 17.37 -8.27
C TRP A 66 6.82 17.79 -7.58
#